data_AF-A0A9W8XLI9-F1
#
_entry.id   AF-A0A9W8XLI9-F1
#
_cell.length_a   1.000
_cell.length_b   1.000
_cell.length_c   1.000
_cell.angle_alpha   90.00
_cell.angle_beta   90.00
_cell.angle_gamma   90.00
#
_symmetry.space_group_name_H-M   'P 1'
#
loop_
_entity.id
_entity.type
_entity.pdbx_description
1 polymer ?
#
loop_
_entity_poly.entity_id
_entity_poly.type
_entity_poly.pdbx_seq_one_letter_code
_entity_poly.pdbx_strand_id
1 'polypeptide(L)'
;MHLAHQKNATQIWIANVGDLKPLEIPISHFLDMAYDINKFMTPESTDRWLLLWATREFSETVAQGTAEVMATYGKLIIRRKYELLNMSPFLYSTSNYDEAENVLHEWEDLQNKTQALYDQLDSTTQISFFEMVLHPVMAGRVVQQVYINAERNKAYAAQKRMSANELAADVKAAYAQDSVIQKRYHGLLNGKWNHMMDQIHFGYNNWYAMLFFGFFLNKCINTSLRQDPSSNTMPSVSTIGTTAPSSGLMGVSVQGSTTAAPESTPPLLALDPYTPENRTIDIYARGAGSVDFTITPSSPYLSVSPSQGTISYPSGTSTIRATISVDWVSAPNGSSTSSITITPKSGTAVKLTLPLNNVATPAGFKGYVESNGAVAMEMAHFTDRTPSSSGASLEAIPNYGRTHSGLTLLPVTAGTQTTATGPSAVYAFYSFTSASSAKVIAYLPPSFNVNPSSPLKFAVSLDEGTATTSSPVPSSTLGSMPSGWSESVINGARVVKIDLGKVDKGAHKLKVWLLEPGTVIHRLVVDLGGVKDSYLGPPENSKVGY
;
A
#
# COMPACT_ATOMS: atom_id res chain seq x y z
N MET A 1 -16.83 7.02 14.89
CA MET A 1 -18.02 7.58 15.53
C MET A 1 -18.91 6.52 16.20
N HIS A 2 -19.12 5.33 15.60
CA HIS A 2 -19.83 4.21 16.25
C HIS A 2 -19.37 3.94 17.70
N LEU A 3 -18.07 3.79 17.93
CA LEU A 3 -17.52 3.59 19.30
C LEU A 3 -17.87 4.75 20.26
N ALA A 4 -17.79 6.01 19.80
CA ALA A 4 -18.11 7.18 20.62
C ALA A 4 -19.59 7.17 21.06
N HIS A 5 -20.50 6.88 20.13
CA HIS A 5 -21.93 6.73 20.43
C HIS A 5 -22.18 5.65 21.49
N GLN A 6 -21.62 4.46 21.26
CA GLN A 6 -21.81 3.30 22.13
C GLN A 6 -21.17 3.46 23.51
N LYS A 7 -20.22 4.38 23.66
CA LYS A 7 -19.62 4.81 24.94
C LYS A 7 -20.28 6.07 25.51
N ASN A 8 -21.49 6.40 25.04
CA ASN A 8 -22.35 7.48 25.54
C ASN A 8 -21.78 8.91 25.35
N ALA A 9 -20.86 9.10 24.41
CA ALA A 9 -20.51 10.44 23.94
C ALA A 9 -21.52 10.88 22.89
N THR A 10 -22.77 11.18 23.31
CA THR A 10 -23.93 11.40 22.42
C THR A 10 -24.44 12.85 22.41
N GLN A 11 -23.88 13.72 23.26
CA GLN A 11 -24.39 15.09 23.43
C GLN A 11 -23.89 16.06 22.35
N ILE A 12 -22.60 16.01 22.01
CA ILE A 12 -21.98 16.96 21.08
C ILE A 12 -20.99 16.21 20.19
N TRP A 13 -21.29 16.18 18.89
CA TRP A 13 -20.36 15.78 17.84
C TRP A 13 -20.02 16.98 16.98
N ILE A 14 -18.74 17.33 16.93
CA ILE A 14 -18.22 18.44 16.13
C ILE A 14 -16.98 17.96 15.37
N ALA A 15 -16.92 18.28 14.09
CA ALA A 15 -15.79 17.99 13.22
C ALA A 15 -15.18 19.30 12.72
N ASN A 16 -13.84 19.40 12.77
CA ASN A 16 -13.13 20.45 12.05
C ASN A 16 -13.05 20.05 10.58
N VAL A 17 -13.55 20.92 9.70
CA VAL A 17 -13.70 20.66 8.27
C VAL A 17 -12.86 21.61 7.41
N GLY A 18 -11.94 22.36 8.02
CA GLY A 18 -11.17 23.39 7.32
C GLY A 18 -12.09 24.35 6.56
N ASP A 19 -11.81 24.50 5.26
CA ASP A 19 -12.50 25.40 4.34
C ASP A 19 -13.88 24.88 3.85
N LEU A 20 -14.41 23.82 4.49
CA LEU A 20 -15.64 23.09 4.13
C LEU A 20 -15.52 22.29 2.83
N LYS A 21 -15.14 22.91 1.71
CA LYS A 21 -14.78 22.19 0.47
C LYS A 21 -13.32 21.75 0.54
N PRO A 22 -12.93 20.59 -0.03
CA PRO A 22 -13.76 19.59 -0.73
C PRO A 22 -14.15 18.41 0.18
N LEU A 23 -14.70 18.68 1.38
CA LEU A 23 -15.04 17.66 2.38
C LEU A 23 -16.55 17.38 2.46
N GLU A 24 -17.32 17.66 1.39
CA GLU A 24 -18.78 17.49 1.36
C GLU A 24 -19.22 16.07 1.74
N ILE A 25 -18.50 15.06 1.24
CA ILE A 25 -18.80 13.64 1.46
C ILE A 25 -18.59 13.25 2.94
N PRO A 26 -17.40 13.40 3.55
CA PRO A 26 -17.21 13.07 4.96
C PRO A 26 -18.03 13.96 5.91
N ILE A 27 -18.32 15.22 5.55
CA ILE A 27 -19.24 16.08 6.32
C ILE A 27 -20.64 15.49 6.33
N SER A 28 -21.18 15.16 5.15
CA SER A 28 -22.52 14.59 5.02
C SER A 28 -22.64 13.27 5.78
N HIS A 29 -21.65 12.38 5.62
CA HIS A 29 -21.62 11.11 6.35
C HIS A 29 -21.56 11.33 7.87
N PHE A 30 -20.72 12.26 8.35
CA PHE A 30 -20.61 12.57 9.78
C PHE A 30 -21.94 13.11 10.36
N LEU A 31 -22.61 14.00 9.64
CA LEU A 31 -23.89 14.58 10.08
C LEU A 31 -25.04 13.56 9.99
N ASP A 32 -25.09 12.72 8.97
CA ASP A 32 -26.09 11.65 8.86
C ASP A 32 -25.91 10.61 9.99
N MET A 33 -24.66 10.28 10.33
CA MET A 33 -24.34 9.47 11.51
C MET A 33 -24.78 10.15 12.81
N ALA A 34 -24.59 11.47 12.95
CA ALA A 34 -24.99 12.22 14.14
C ALA A 34 -26.52 12.27 14.29
N TYR A 35 -27.25 12.36 13.17
CA TYR A 35 -28.70 12.42 13.14
C TYR A 35 -29.35 11.07 13.47
N ASP A 36 -28.88 9.98 12.84
CA ASP A 36 -29.44 8.63 13.04
C ASP A 36 -28.37 7.54 12.92
N ILE A 37 -27.55 7.44 13.97
CA ILE A 37 -26.46 6.47 14.08
C ILE A 37 -26.93 5.01 13.97
N ASN A 38 -28.22 4.69 14.21
CA ASN A 38 -28.72 3.32 14.15
C ASN A 38 -28.64 2.74 12.73
N LYS A 39 -28.59 3.58 11.70
CA LYS A 39 -28.33 3.18 10.31
C LYS A 39 -26.87 2.83 10.02
N PHE A 40 -25.96 3.08 10.97
CA PHE A 40 -24.51 2.97 10.80
C PHE A 40 -23.86 2.02 11.82
N MET A 41 -24.61 1.02 12.28
CA MET A 41 -24.16 0.06 13.30
C MET A 41 -23.50 -1.19 12.72
N THR A 42 -23.62 -1.44 11.41
CA THR A 42 -23.00 -2.60 10.74
C THR A 42 -21.66 -2.24 10.10
N PRO A 43 -20.73 -3.19 9.94
CA PRO A 43 -19.44 -2.94 9.30
C PRO A 43 -19.55 -2.38 7.87
N GLU A 44 -20.58 -2.76 7.12
CA GLU A 44 -20.79 -2.39 5.71
C GLU A 44 -21.53 -1.05 5.53
N SER A 45 -21.93 -0.39 6.63
CA SER A 45 -22.83 0.76 6.55
C SER A 45 -22.27 1.94 5.76
N THR A 46 -20.94 2.13 5.78
CA THR A 46 -20.29 3.21 5.03
C THR A 46 -20.39 2.98 3.51
N ASP A 47 -20.17 1.76 3.03
CA ASP A 47 -20.30 1.44 1.60
C ASP A 47 -21.76 1.57 1.14
N ARG A 48 -22.71 1.11 1.98
CA ARG A 48 -24.14 1.31 1.71
C ARG A 48 -24.50 2.80 1.66
N TRP A 49 -23.96 3.62 2.57
CA TRP A 49 -24.21 5.06 2.57
C TRP A 49 -23.63 5.74 1.32
N LEU A 50 -22.41 5.36 0.91
CA LEU A 50 -21.79 5.86 -0.32
C LEU A 50 -22.64 5.55 -1.56
N LEU A 51 -23.22 4.34 -1.64
CA LEU A 51 -24.13 3.99 -2.73
C LEU A 51 -25.36 4.90 -2.75
N LEU A 52 -26.04 5.09 -1.61
CA LEU A 52 -27.23 5.93 -1.51
C LEU A 52 -26.92 7.40 -1.81
N TRP A 53 -25.78 7.91 -1.32
CA TRP A 53 -25.29 9.24 -1.64
C TRP A 53 -25.04 9.39 -3.15
N ALA A 54 -24.33 8.46 -3.77
CA ALA A 54 -24.03 8.53 -5.19
C ALA A 54 -25.31 8.41 -6.05
N THR A 55 -26.28 7.58 -5.67
CA THR A 55 -27.59 7.51 -6.33
C THR A 55 -28.31 8.85 -6.27
N ARG A 56 -28.29 9.52 -5.10
CA ARG A 56 -28.93 10.83 -4.91
C ARG A 56 -28.29 11.91 -5.77
N GLU A 57 -26.95 11.97 -5.81
CA GLU A 57 -26.23 13.05 -6.50
C GLU A 57 -26.09 12.85 -8.01
N PHE A 58 -25.95 11.59 -8.47
CA PHE A 58 -25.46 11.31 -9.83
C PHE A 58 -26.29 10.28 -10.60
N SER A 59 -27.42 9.82 -10.06
CA SER A 59 -28.30 8.75 -10.59
C SER A 59 -27.81 7.32 -10.39
N GLU A 60 -28.75 6.36 -10.54
CA GLU A 60 -28.50 4.92 -10.39
C GLU A 60 -27.46 4.39 -11.38
N THR A 61 -27.35 4.97 -12.59
CA THR A 61 -26.49 4.48 -13.67
C THR A 61 -25.00 4.42 -13.27
N VAL A 62 -24.51 5.42 -12.53
CA VAL A 62 -23.11 5.50 -12.11
C VAL A 62 -22.91 5.29 -10.60
N ALA A 63 -23.99 5.09 -9.84
CA ALA A 63 -23.94 5.09 -8.38
C ALA A 63 -23.00 4.03 -7.80
N GLN A 64 -23.10 2.79 -8.27
CA GLN A 64 -22.26 1.68 -7.79
C GLN A 64 -20.77 1.94 -8.05
N GLY A 65 -20.43 2.33 -9.28
CA GLY A 65 -19.05 2.66 -9.64
C GLY A 65 -18.50 3.84 -8.84
N THR A 66 -19.33 4.84 -8.57
CA THR A 66 -18.96 6.03 -7.79
C THR A 66 -18.72 5.70 -6.32
N ALA A 67 -19.58 4.86 -5.72
CA ALA A 67 -19.40 4.39 -4.35
C ALA A 67 -18.08 3.62 -4.20
N GLU A 68 -17.77 2.72 -5.15
CA GLU A 68 -16.51 1.99 -5.18
C GLU A 68 -15.29 2.91 -5.35
N VAL A 69 -15.41 3.94 -6.20
CA VAL A 69 -14.36 4.96 -6.38
C VAL A 69 -14.10 5.68 -5.07
N MET A 70 -15.14 6.14 -4.37
CA MET A 70 -14.97 6.92 -3.14
C MET A 70 -14.50 6.08 -1.96
N ALA A 71 -14.93 4.82 -1.86
CA ALA A 71 -14.40 3.87 -0.88
C ALA A 71 -12.90 3.61 -1.13
N THR A 72 -12.51 3.41 -2.40
CA THR A 72 -11.11 3.21 -2.79
C THR A 72 -10.27 4.46 -2.54
N TYR A 73 -10.76 5.64 -2.94
CA TYR A 73 -10.10 6.93 -2.67
C TYR A 73 -9.85 7.10 -1.18
N GLY A 74 -10.86 6.87 -0.33
CA GLY A 74 -10.75 6.90 1.12
C GLY A 74 -9.62 6.02 1.65
N LYS A 75 -9.52 4.79 1.16
CA LYS A 75 -8.44 3.85 1.50
C LYS A 75 -7.06 4.35 1.07
N LEU A 76 -6.93 4.88 -0.15
CA LEU A 76 -5.64 5.36 -0.67
C LEU A 76 -5.13 6.59 0.08
N ILE A 77 -6.00 7.57 0.39
CA ILE A 77 -5.59 8.81 1.07
C ILE A 77 -5.18 8.64 2.53
N ILE A 78 -5.61 7.55 3.20
CA ILE A 78 -5.16 7.29 4.57
C ILE A 78 -3.77 6.66 4.62
N ARG A 79 -3.26 6.13 3.50
CA ARG A 79 -1.90 5.53 3.46
C ARG A 79 -0.86 6.58 3.84
N ARG A 80 -0.96 7.80 3.28
CA ARG A 80 -0.08 8.94 3.57
C ARG A 80 -0.78 10.23 3.12
N LYS A 81 -0.80 11.26 3.96
CA LYS A 81 -1.28 12.58 3.53
C LYS A 81 -0.32 13.16 2.49
N TYR A 82 -0.85 13.94 1.55
CA TYR A 82 -0.09 14.46 0.40
C TYR A 82 1.14 15.26 0.82
N GLU A 83 0.97 16.11 1.83
CA GLU A 83 1.99 16.97 2.42
C GLU A 83 3.13 16.17 3.08
N LEU A 84 2.92 14.88 3.33
CA LEU A 84 3.91 13.99 3.95
C LEU A 84 4.66 13.11 2.94
N LEU A 85 4.33 13.20 1.64
CA LEU A 85 4.99 12.41 0.60
C LEU A 85 6.43 12.87 0.32
N ASN A 86 6.78 14.10 0.71
CA ASN A 86 8.14 14.64 0.58
C ASN A 86 9.13 14.12 1.66
N MET A 87 8.67 13.27 2.60
CA MET A 87 9.54 12.72 3.63
C MET A 87 10.67 11.88 3.05
N SER A 88 11.84 11.98 3.67
CA SER A 88 12.99 11.10 3.44
C SER A 88 13.27 10.25 4.69
N PRO A 89 13.51 8.92 4.55
CA PRO A 89 13.41 8.15 3.31
C PRO A 89 11.97 8.14 2.76
N PHE A 90 11.84 8.01 1.44
CA PHE A 90 10.53 7.89 0.79
C PHE A 90 9.83 6.61 1.25
N LEU A 91 8.50 6.66 1.39
CA LEU A 91 7.75 5.59 2.03
C LEU A 91 7.70 4.31 1.20
N TYR A 92 7.42 4.40 -0.10
CA TYR A 92 7.18 3.22 -0.92
C TYR A 92 8.48 2.67 -1.49
N SER A 93 8.66 1.37 -1.38
CA SER A 93 9.85 0.70 -1.90
C SER A 93 9.86 0.74 -3.43
N THR A 94 10.99 1.18 -3.98
CA THR A 94 11.29 1.13 -5.43
C THR A 94 11.98 -0.16 -5.85
N SER A 95 12.19 -1.10 -4.92
CA SER A 95 12.90 -2.35 -5.17
C SER A 95 12.16 -3.60 -4.71
N ASN A 96 11.36 -3.52 -3.66
CA ASN A 96 10.64 -4.66 -3.09
C ASN A 96 9.17 -4.63 -3.47
N TYR A 97 8.63 -5.80 -3.85
CA TYR A 97 7.20 -6.04 -4.09
C TYR A 97 6.53 -5.13 -5.14
N ASP A 98 7.32 -4.51 -6.01
CA ASP A 98 6.90 -3.46 -6.94
C ASP A 98 6.03 -2.38 -6.26
N GLU A 99 6.25 -2.12 -4.97
CA GLU A 99 5.32 -1.37 -4.14
C GLU A 99 5.02 0.02 -4.70
N ALA A 100 6.06 0.77 -5.06
CA ALA A 100 5.90 2.11 -5.61
C ALA A 100 5.15 2.10 -6.96
N GLU A 101 5.39 1.11 -7.82
CA GLU A 101 4.72 1.01 -9.12
C GLU A 101 3.27 0.59 -8.96
N ASN A 102 3.00 -0.41 -8.10
CA ASN A 102 1.65 -0.89 -7.81
C ASN A 102 0.77 0.21 -7.20
N VAL A 103 1.32 1.00 -6.26
CA VAL A 103 0.58 2.12 -5.69
C VAL A 103 0.24 3.16 -6.76
N LEU A 104 1.16 3.47 -7.68
CA LEU A 104 0.88 4.40 -8.77
C LEU A 104 -0.21 3.85 -9.72
N HIS A 105 -0.12 2.57 -10.09
CA HIS A 105 -1.16 1.91 -10.90
C HIS A 105 -2.53 1.92 -10.21
N GLU A 106 -2.61 1.70 -8.89
CA GLU A 106 -3.89 1.80 -8.15
C GLU A 106 -4.53 3.20 -8.30
N TRP A 107 -3.73 4.26 -8.30
CA TRP A 107 -4.22 5.63 -8.52
C TRP A 107 -4.60 5.89 -9.98
N GLU A 108 -3.86 5.35 -10.93
CA GLU A 108 -4.15 5.47 -12.37
C GLU A 108 -5.44 4.72 -12.74
N ASP A 109 -5.60 3.49 -12.26
CA ASP A 109 -6.82 2.69 -12.43
C ASP A 109 -8.03 3.39 -11.81
N LEU A 110 -7.87 3.93 -10.59
CA LEU A 110 -8.93 4.70 -9.94
C LEU A 110 -9.32 5.92 -10.78
N GLN A 111 -8.35 6.67 -11.30
CA GLN A 111 -8.62 7.81 -12.17
C GLN A 111 -9.32 7.39 -13.47
N ASN A 112 -8.84 6.35 -14.14
CA ASN A 112 -9.41 5.86 -15.39
C ASN A 112 -10.87 5.43 -15.20
N LYS A 113 -11.16 4.68 -14.13
CA LYS A 113 -12.52 4.30 -13.75
C LYS A 113 -13.38 5.53 -13.47
N THR A 114 -12.85 6.51 -12.72
CA THR A 114 -13.58 7.73 -12.37
C THR A 114 -13.90 8.59 -13.59
N GLN A 115 -12.96 8.69 -14.53
CA GLN A 115 -13.14 9.39 -15.80
C GLN A 115 -14.21 8.71 -16.67
N ALA A 116 -14.20 7.37 -16.76
CA ALA A 116 -15.21 6.63 -17.50
C ALA A 116 -16.63 6.80 -16.92
N LEU A 117 -16.77 6.99 -15.60
CA LEU A 117 -18.06 7.32 -14.97
C LEU A 117 -18.47 8.77 -15.28
N TYR A 118 -17.51 9.71 -15.18
CA TYR A 118 -17.74 11.11 -15.54
C TYR A 118 -18.22 11.27 -16.99
N ASP A 119 -17.64 10.54 -17.93
CA ASP A 119 -17.96 10.61 -19.36
C ASP A 119 -19.36 10.07 -19.70
N GLN A 120 -20.01 9.33 -18.80
CA GLN A 120 -21.39 8.85 -18.95
C GLN A 120 -22.44 9.87 -18.50
N LEU A 121 -22.04 10.91 -17.76
CA LEU A 121 -22.95 11.89 -17.19
C LEU A 121 -23.26 13.02 -18.18
N ASP A 122 -24.46 13.60 -18.07
CA ASP A 122 -24.78 14.81 -18.79
C ASP A 122 -23.91 16.00 -18.33
N SER A 123 -23.79 17.02 -19.17
CA SER A 123 -22.89 18.15 -18.93
C SER A 123 -23.19 18.93 -17.65
N THR A 124 -24.43 18.91 -17.16
CA THR A 124 -24.80 19.61 -15.92
C THR A 124 -24.38 18.80 -14.69
N THR A 125 -24.61 17.49 -14.69
CA THR A 125 -24.20 16.57 -13.61
C THR A 125 -22.68 16.43 -13.55
N GLN A 126 -21.99 16.48 -14.70
CA GLN A 126 -20.53 16.49 -14.77
C GLN A 126 -19.90 17.58 -13.90
N ILE A 127 -20.51 18.76 -13.75
CA ILE A 127 -19.93 19.84 -12.93
C ILE A 127 -19.78 19.40 -11.47
N SER A 128 -20.86 18.86 -10.89
CA SER A 128 -20.88 18.37 -9.50
C SER A 128 -20.02 17.12 -9.33
N PHE A 129 -20.05 16.19 -10.30
CA PHE A 129 -19.20 15.01 -10.27
C PHE A 129 -17.71 15.37 -10.33
N PHE A 130 -17.36 16.37 -11.14
CA PHE A 130 -15.98 16.82 -11.23
C PHE A 130 -15.49 17.39 -9.90
N GLU A 131 -16.23 18.30 -9.26
CA GLU A 131 -15.76 18.89 -8.02
C GLU A 131 -15.68 17.91 -6.83
N MET A 132 -16.61 16.95 -6.73
CA MET A 132 -16.72 16.05 -5.57
C MET A 132 -15.99 14.72 -5.73
N VAL A 133 -15.85 14.22 -6.97
CA VAL A 133 -15.35 12.85 -7.23
C VAL A 133 -14.11 12.86 -8.11
N LEU A 134 -14.20 13.41 -9.33
CA LEU A 134 -13.10 13.30 -10.29
C LEU A 134 -11.90 14.17 -9.90
N HIS A 135 -12.11 15.41 -9.45
CA HIS A 135 -11.03 16.31 -9.01
C HIS A 135 -10.15 15.68 -7.92
N PRO A 136 -10.68 15.23 -6.76
CA PRO A 136 -9.83 14.68 -5.70
C PRO A 136 -9.05 13.44 -6.15
N VAL A 137 -9.62 12.60 -7.02
CA VAL A 137 -8.93 11.43 -7.60
C VAL A 137 -7.79 11.87 -8.54
N MET A 138 -8.06 12.82 -9.46
CA MET A 138 -7.05 13.34 -10.38
C MET A 138 -5.89 14.03 -9.64
N ALA A 139 -6.21 14.91 -8.69
CA ALA A 139 -5.22 15.63 -7.89
C ALA A 139 -4.38 14.65 -7.06
N GLY A 140 -5.02 13.68 -6.40
CA GLY A 140 -4.32 12.66 -5.62
C GLY A 140 -3.36 11.81 -6.46
N ARG A 141 -3.80 11.37 -7.65
CA ARG A 141 -2.94 10.64 -8.59
C ARG A 141 -1.74 11.48 -9.01
N VAL A 142 -1.94 12.75 -9.36
CA VAL A 142 -0.85 13.64 -9.78
C VAL A 142 0.19 13.83 -8.68
N VAL A 143 -0.22 14.09 -7.43
CA VAL A 143 0.72 14.25 -6.31
C VAL A 143 1.52 12.96 -6.07
N GLN A 144 0.84 11.80 -6.10
CA GLN A 144 1.49 10.51 -5.94
C GLN A 144 2.48 10.23 -7.07
N GLN A 145 2.10 10.49 -8.32
CA GLN A 145 2.96 10.33 -9.50
C GLN A 145 4.23 11.18 -9.38
N VAL A 146 4.10 12.45 -9.02
CA VAL A 146 5.25 13.36 -8.84
C VAL A 146 6.26 12.80 -7.84
N TYR A 147 5.82 12.35 -6.66
CA TYR A 147 6.73 11.85 -5.64
C TYR A 147 7.25 10.43 -5.91
N ILE A 148 6.39 9.51 -6.35
CA ILE A 148 6.77 8.13 -6.71
C ILE A 148 7.79 8.15 -7.84
N ASN A 149 7.53 8.89 -8.92
CA ASN A 149 8.44 8.92 -10.07
C ASN A 149 9.70 9.73 -9.79
N ALA A 150 9.69 10.70 -8.87
CA ALA A 150 10.92 11.33 -8.37
C ALA A 150 11.81 10.33 -7.64
N GLU A 151 11.25 9.43 -6.82
CA GLU A 151 12.04 8.40 -6.14
C GLU A 151 12.52 7.31 -7.10
N ARG A 152 11.67 6.87 -8.04
CA ARG A 152 12.09 5.95 -9.11
C ARG A 152 13.18 6.57 -9.99
N ASN A 153 13.10 7.88 -10.28
CA ASN A 153 14.14 8.60 -11.00
C ASN A 153 15.49 8.52 -10.28
N LYS A 154 15.53 8.70 -8.95
CA LYS A 154 16.78 8.54 -8.17
C LYS A 154 17.33 7.12 -8.27
N ALA A 155 16.48 6.11 -8.11
CA ALA A 155 16.87 4.71 -8.22
C ALA A 155 17.43 4.38 -9.63
N TYR A 156 16.77 4.87 -10.67
CA TYR A 156 17.16 4.61 -12.06
C TYR A 156 18.43 5.39 -12.45
N ALA A 157 18.61 6.59 -11.92
CA ALA A 157 19.84 7.37 -12.10
C ALA A 157 21.05 6.67 -11.46
N ALA A 158 20.89 6.06 -10.28
CA ALA A 158 21.95 5.25 -9.65
C ALA A 158 22.37 4.05 -10.50
N GLN A 159 21.44 3.49 -11.28
CA GLN A 159 21.67 2.40 -12.23
C GLN A 159 22.14 2.89 -13.63
N LYS A 160 22.27 4.23 -13.80
CA LYS A 160 22.61 4.91 -15.07
C LYS A 160 21.65 4.53 -16.21
N ARG A 161 20.34 4.42 -15.92
CA ARG A 161 19.30 4.13 -16.91
C ARG A 161 18.89 5.39 -17.65
N MET A 162 18.82 5.36 -18.98
CA MET A 162 18.32 6.51 -19.74
C MET A 162 16.85 6.82 -19.45
N SER A 163 16.06 5.83 -19.01
CA SER A 163 14.70 6.03 -18.51
C SER A 163 14.64 6.89 -17.24
N ALA A 164 15.76 7.16 -16.55
CA ALA A 164 15.80 8.19 -15.52
C ALA A 164 15.47 9.57 -16.10
N ASN A 165 15.96 9.91 -17.29
CA ASN A 165 15.67 11.19 -17.95
C ASN A 165 14.19 11.27 -18.37
N GLU A 166 13.60 10.16 -18.79
CA GLU A 166 12.16 10.06 -19.10
C GLU A 166 11.33 10.28 -17.85
N LEU A 167 11.67 9.65 -16.72
CA LEU A 167 11.01 9.89 -15.43
C LEU A 167 11.20 11.35 -14.96
N ALA A 168 12.36 11.97 -15.20
CA ALA A 168 12.56 13.37 -14.88
C ALA A 168 11.65 14.30 -15.70
N ALA A 169 11.37 13.95 -16.96
CA ALA A 169 10.41 14.66 -17.80
C ALA A 169 8.96 14.41 -17.35
N ASP A 170 8.63 13.16 -17.00
CA ASP A 170 7.32 12.78 -16.47
C ASP A 170 6.99 13.53 -15.18
N VAL A 171 7.91 13.58 -14.22
CA VAL A 171 7.73 14.34 -12.96
C VAL A 171 7.44 15.81 -13.25
N LYS A 172 8.17 16.44 -14.18
CA LYS A 172 7.93 17.83 -14.58
C LYS A 172 6.55 18.01 -15.22
N ALA A 173 6.15 17.07 -16.08
CA ALA A 173 4.86 17.09 -16.75
C ALA A 173 3.71 16.89 -15.75
N ALA A 174 3.79 15.90 -14.87
CA ALA A 174 2.83 15.63 -13.82
C ALA A 174 2.71 16.83 -12.86
N TYR A 175 3.84 17.41 -12.43
CA TYR A 175 3.81 18.61 -11.60
C TYR A 175 3.14 19.81 -12.29
N ALA A 176 3.31 19.97 -13.61
CA ALA A 176 2.59 21.01 -14.36
C ALA A 176 1.08 20.75 -14.45
N GLN A 177 0.63 19.48 -14.47
CA GLN A 177 -0.79 19.13 -14.50
C GLN A 177 -1.55 19.56 -13.24
N ASP A 178 -0.90 19.63 -12.09
CA ASP A 178 -1.51 20.11 -10.85
C ASP A 178 -2.18 21.49 -11.04
N SER A 179 -1.44 22.45 -11.60
CA SER A 179 -1.95 23.79 -11.87
C SER A 179 -3.08 23.82 -12.91
N VAL A 180 -3.12 22.84 -13.83
CA VAL A 180 -4.19 22.71 -14.83
C VAL A 180 -5.47 22.23 -14.16
N ILE A 181 -5.36 21.25 -13.27
CA ILE A 181 -6.48 20.72 -12.48
C ILE A 181 -7.05 21.80 -11.56
N GLN A 182 -6.18 22.54 -10.85
CA GLN A 182 -6.56 23.68 -10.01
C GLN A 182 -7.32 24.74 -10.82
N LYS A 183 -6.79 25.17 -11.97
CA LYS A 183 -7.46 26.15 -12.85
C LYS A 183 -8.81 25.66 -13.37
N ARG A 184 -8.94 24.37 -13.70
CA ARG A 184 -10.22 23.78 -14.10
C ARG A 184 -11.24 23.89 -12.96
N TYR A 185 -10.84 23.58 -11.73
CA TYR A 185 -11.71 23.71 -10.55
C TYR A 185 -12.15 25.15 -10.32
N HIS A 186 -11.21 26.10 -10.33
CA HIS A 186 -11.53 27.52 -10.14
C HIS A 186 -12.37 28.10 -11.28
N GLY A 187 -12.26 27.56 -12.50
CA GLY A 187 -13.04 28.01 -13.65
C GLY A 187 -14.50 27.54 -13.65
N LEU A 188 -14.89 26.60 -12.78
CA LEU A 188 -16.26 26.08 -12.74
C LEU A 188 -17.27 27.19 -12.45
N LEU A 189 -18.39 27.17 -13.19
CA LEU A 189 -19.55 28.05 -12.97
C LEU A 189 -19.16 29.54 -12.84
N ASN A 190 -18.36 30.04 -13.79
CA ASN A 190 -17.87 31.41 -13.83
C ASN A 190 -17.10 31.84 -12.57
N GLY A 191 -16.28 30.95 -12.01
CA GLY A 191 -15.47 31.29 -10.84
C GLY A 191 -16.12 31.02 -9.50
N LYS A 192 -17.23 30.26 -9.45
CA LYS A 192 -18.01 30.03 -8.21
C LYS A 192 -17.15 29.55 -7.04
N TRP A 193 -16.16 28.70 -7.33
CA TRP A 193 -15.25 28.11 -6.34
C TRP A 193 -13.81 28.55 -6.51
N ASN A 194 -13.60 29.73 -7.09
CA ASN A 194 -12.27 30.32 -7.18
C ASN A 194 -11.62 30.38 -5.79
N HIS A 195 -10.32 30.13 -5.72
CA HIS A 195 -9.50 30.02 -4.50
C HIS A 195 -9.69 28.78 -3.61
N MET A 196 -10.72 27.94 -3.82
CA MET A 196 -10.91 26.74 -2.96
C MET A 196 -9.76 25.72 -3.03
N MET A 197 -9.03 25.69 -4.14
CA MET A 197 -7.86 24.82 -4.35
C MET A 197 -6.52 25.58 -4.33
N ASP A 198 -6.42 26.70 -3.60
CA ASP A 198 -5.16 27.47 -3.48
C ASP A 198 -4.16 26.89 -2.46
N GLN A 199 -4.59 25.88 -1.67
CA GLN A 199 -3.74 25.33 -0.61
C GLN A 199 -2.47 24.69 -1.17
N ILE A 200 -1.35 25.04 -0.56
CA ILE A 200 -0.04 24.51 -0.88
C ILE A 200 0.03 23.06 -0.39
N HIS A 201 0.45 22.15 -1.26
CA HIS A 201 0.46 20.70 -1.00
C HIS A 201 1.73 20.00 -1.50
N PHE A 202 2.65 20.73 -2.15
CA PHE A 202 4.00 20.27 -2.52
C PHE A 202 5.10 20.98 -1.74
N GLY A 203 6.15 20.24 -1.36
CA GLY A 203 7.41 20.82 -0.87
C GLY A 203 7.48 21.08 0.64
N TYR A 204 6.62 20.45 1.43
CA TYR A 204 6.69 20.52 2.89
C TYR A 204 8.01 19.93 3.39
N ASN A 205 8.78 20.72 4.14
CA ASN A 205 10.08 20.36 4.69
C ASN A 205 10.24 20.69 6.19
N ASN A 206 9.39 21.56 6.75
CA ASN A 206 9.62 22.20 8.05
C ASN A 206 8.76 21.70 9.21
N TRP A 207 7.65 21.02 8.98
CA TRP A 207 6.77 20.63 10.07
C TRP A 207 7.39 19.54 10.98
N TYR A 208 8.29 18.71 10.42
CA TYR A 208 8.93 17.59 11.11
C TYR A 208 10.01 17.97 12.10
N ALA A 209 10.76 19.05 11.85
CA ALA A 209 11.71 19.57 12.84
C ALA A 209 10.98 19.88 14.16
N MET A 210 9.72 20.34 14.11
CA MET A 210 8.90 20.57 15.31
C MET A 210 8.37 19.29 15.97
N LEU A 211 8.13 18.18 15.26
CA LEU A 211 7.73 16.93 15.94
C LEU A 211 8.88 16.25 16.68
N PHE A 212 10.09 16.28 16.10
CA PHE A 212 11.27 15.68 16.72
C PHE A 212 11.92 16.59 17.78
N PHE A 213 11.89 17.92 17.60
CA PHE A 213 12.47 18.88 18.57
C PHE A 213 11.43 19.57 19.48
N GLY A 214 10.13 19.51 19.17
CA GLY A 214 9.08 20.17 19.97
C GLY A 214 8.89 19.59 21.37
N PHE A 215 9.51 18.45 21.66
CA PHE A 215 9.56 17.91 23.03
C PHE A 215 10.56 18.62 23.95
N PHE A 216 11.42 19.51 23.44
CA PHE A 216 12.35 20.29 24.29
C PHE A 216 11.88 21.70 24.66
N LEU A 217 10.84 22.24 24.03
CA LEU A 217 10.39 23.62 24.25
C LEU A 217 8.90 23.69 24.55
N ASN A 218 8.52 23.19 25.73
CA ASN A 218 7.24 23.51 26.36
C ASN A 218 7.26 24.89 27.05
N LYS A 219 8.08 25.82 26.56
CA LYS A 219 8.16 27.19 27.08
C LYS A 219 8.70 28.11 25.99
N CYS A 220 7.88 29.09 25.63
CA CYS A 220 8.19 30.19 24.72
C CYS A 220 8.34 29.76 23.26
N ILE A 221 7.36 30.12 22.42
CA ILE A 221 7.59 30.91 21.20
C ILE A 221 6.21 31.31 20.64
N ASN A 222 5.94 32.60 20.82
CA ASN A 222 4.91 33.38 20.15
C ASN A 222 5.54 33.91 18.86
N THR A 223 5.78 33.04 17.87
CA THR A 223 6.14 33.47 16.51
C THR A 223 5.25 32.79 15.48
N SER A 224 4.76 33.63 14.59
CA SER A 224 4.10 33.36 13.32
C SER A 224 4.99 32.53 12.39
N LEU A 225 5.20 31.26 12.73
CA LEU A 225 5.87 30.28 11.86
C LEU A 225 4.86 29.77 10.85
N ARG A 226 4.98 30.21 9.58
CA ARG A 226 4.27 29.58 8.46
C ARG A 226 4.57 28.08 8.48
N GLN A 227 3.53 27.29 8.73
CA GLN A 227 3.59 25.82 8.71
C GLN A 227 3.69 25.30 7.27
N ASP A 228 3.18 26.08 6.32
CA ASP A 228 3.17 25.78 4.91
C ASP A 228 4.41 26.38 4.22
N PRO A 229 4.92 25.75 3.14
CA PRO A 229 5.90 26.39 2.28
C PRO A 229 5.37 27.72 1.72
N SER A 230 6.24 28.59 1.21
CA SER A 230 5.79 29.83 0.55
C SER A 230 5.12 29.60 -0.80
N SER A 231 5.37 28.44 -1.43
CA SER A 231 4.84 28.04 -2.73
C SER A 231 4.98 26.53 -2.92
N ASN A 232 4.12 25.94 -3.76
CA ASN A 232 4.34 24.57 -4.26
C ASN A 232 5.74 24.48 -4.89
N THR A 233 6.49 23.44 -4.51
CA THR A 233 7.85 23.19 -5.00
C THR A 233 7.98 21.74 -5.46
N MET A 234 8.35 21.56 -6.73
CA MET A 234 8.60 20.24 -7.31
C MET A 234 9.79 19.54 -6.62
N PRO A 235 9.72 18.24 -6.33
CA PRO A 235 10.87 17.49 -5.82
C PRO A 235 12.03 17.49 -6.82
N SER A 236 13.26 17.35 -6.32
CA SER A 236 14.44 17.24 -7.16
C SER A 236 14.43 15.96 -7.99
N VAL A 237 14.79 16.09 -9.27
CA VAL A 237 15.00 14.97 -10.20
C VAL A 237 16.40 15.03 -10.80
N SER A 238 16.96 13.87 -11.09
CA SER A 238 18.27 13.70 -11.72
C SER A 238 18.13 13.53 -13.23
N THR A 239 19.02 14.16 -13.99
CA THR A 239 19.25 13.85 -15.41
C THR A 239 20.67 13.37 -15.60
N ILE A 240 20.85 12.25 -16.29
CA ILE A 240 22.17 11.66 -16.58
C ILE A 240 22.61 12.01 -18.00
N GLY A 241 23.94 12.12 -18.19
CA GLY A 241 24.55 12.36 -19.49
C GLY A 241 24.26 11.22 -20.48
N THR A 242 24.22 11.55 -21.78
CA THR A 242 23.87 10.59 -22.84
C THR A 242 25.07 9.77 -23.34
N THR A 243 26.28 10.04 -22.88
CA THR A 243 27.46 9.23 -23.21
C THR A 243 27.40 7.91 -22.44
N ALA A 244 27.36 6.79 -23.16
CA ALA A 244 27.37 5.47 -22.55
C ALA A 244 28.64 5.26 -21.71
N PRO A 245 28.55 4.62 -20.53
CA PRO A 245 29.73 4.22 -19.75
C PRO A 245 30.66 3.29 -20.55
N SER A 246 31.94 3.27 -20.20
CA SER A 246 32.93 2.35 -20.81
C SER A 246 32.57 0.87 -20.63
N SER A 247 31.76 0.55 -19.62
CA SER A 247 31.21 -0.78 -19.37
C SER A 247 30.13 -1.23 -20.37
N GLY A 248 29.67 -0.34 -21.25
CA GLY A 248 28.73 -0.67 -22.33
C GLY A 248 27.37 0.04 -22.24
N LEU A 249 26.65 0.01 -23.37
CA LEU A 249 25.35 0.66 -23.57
C LEU A 249 24.19 -0.05 -22.87
N MET A 250 24.22 -1.38 -22.82
CA MET A 250 23.15 -2.18 -22.21
C MET A 250 23.37 -2.32 -20.70
N GLY A 251 22.30 -2.14 -19.93
CA GLY A 251 22.22 -2.56 -18.53
C GLY A 251 21.10 -3.55 -18.30
N VAL A 252 21.21 -4.28 -17.20
CA VAL A 252 20.21 -5.28 -16.77
C VAL A 252 19.96 -5.12 -15.27
N SER A 253 18.71 -4.87 -14.90
CA SER A 253 18.23 -4.91 -13.52
C SER A 253 17.16 -5.99 -13.36
N VAL A 254 16.93 -6.43 -12.13
CA VAL A 254 15.90 -7.43 -11.83
C VAL A 254 15.02 -6.93 -10.69
N GLN A 255 13.77 -7.34 -10.70
CA GLN A 255 12.84 -7.10 -9.60
C GLN A 255 13.43 -7.61 -8.28
N GLY A 256 13.28 -6.83 -7.19
CA GLY A 256 13.83 -7.20 -5.88
C GLY A 256 15.29 -6.75 -5.64
N SER A 257 15.94 -6.08 -6.60
CA SER A 257 17.35 -5.68 -6.50
C SER A 257 17.57 -4.20 -6.76
N THR A 258 18.37 -3.56 -5.91
CA THR A 258 18.90 -2.20 -6.13
C THR A 258 20.15 -2.20 -7.01
N THR A 259 20.85 -3.34 -7.10
CA THR A 259 22.03 -3.52 -7.95
C THR A 259 21.63 -3.83 -9.39
N ALA A 260 22.53 -3.55 -10.34
CA ALA A 260 22.31 -3.81 -11.76
C ALA A 260 23.64 -4.06 -12.50
N ALA A 261 23.57 -4.85 -13.56
CA ALA A 261 24.69 -5.14 -14.45
C ALA A 261 24.87 -3.98 -15.45
N PRO A 262 26.11 -3.73 -15.92
CA PRO A 262 27.33 -4.51 -15.74
C PRO A 262 28.15 -4.22 -14.45
N GLU A 263 27.80 -3.21 -13.65
CA GLU A 263 28.53 -2.88 -12.42
C GLU A 263 28.53 -4.03 -11.39
N SER A 264 27.40 -4.72 -11.26
CA SER A 264 27.26 -5.90 -10.41
C SER A 264 26.22 -6.84 -11.00
N THR A 265 26.36 -8.15 -10.82
CA THR A 265 25.32 -9.09 -11.26
C THR A 265 24.17 -9.07 -10.24
N PRO A 266 22.97 -8.64 -10.62
CA PRO A 266 21.87 -8.51 -9.66
C PRO A 266 21.28 -9.88 -9.29
N PRO A 267 20.99 -10.13 -8.00
CA PRO A 267 20.42 -11.40 -7.57
C PRO A 267 18.92 -11.46 -7.88
N LEU A 268 18.48 -12.49 -8.62
CA LEU A 268 17.06 -12.80 -8.73
C LEU A 268 16.58 -13.44 -7.42
N LEU A 269 15.43 -12.97 -6.94
CA LEU A 269 14.70 -13.66 -5.89
C LEU A 269 14.18 -15.01 -6.40
N ALA A 270 14.03 -15.97 -5.49
CA ALA A 270 13.56 -17.29 -5.87
C ALA A 270 12.12 -17.24 -6.39
N LEU A 271 11.81 -18.21 -7.25
CA LEU A 271 10.45 -18.49 -7.71
C LEU A 271 9.98 -19.83 -7.18
N ASP A 272 8.68 -19.89 -6.89
CA ASP A 272 7.94 -21.10 -6.55
C ASP A 272 6.55 -21.06 -7.21
N PRO A 273 5.80 -22.18 -7.27
CA PRO A 273 4.48 -22.23 -7.89
C PRO A 273 3.42 -21.28 -7.29
N TYR A 274 3.69 -20.71 -6.11
CA TYR A 274 2.78 -19.88 -5.33
C TYR A 274 3.25 -18.43 -5.20
N THR A 275 4.30 -18.05 -5.93
CA THR A 275 4.80 -16.67 -5.92
C THR A 275 3.70 -15.73 -6.44
N PRO A 276 3.26 -14.74 -5.63
CA PRO A 276 2.09 -13.92 -5.98
C PRO A 276 2.36 -12.87 -7.05
N GLU A 277 3.63 -12.55 -7.32
CA GLU A 277 4.07 -11.51 -8.24
C GLU A 277 4.68 -12.10 -9.53
N ASN A 278 4.57 -11.36 -10.64
CA ASN A 278 5.29 -11.68 -11.87
C ASN A 278 6.75 -11.26 -11.73
N ARG A 279 7.69 -12.21 -11.85
CA ARG A 279 9.13 -11.93 -11.78
C ARG A 279 9.63 -11.32 -13.08
N THR A 280 10.29 -10.17 -13.00
CA THR A 280 10.71 -9.39 -14.17
C THR A 280 12.20 -9.06 -14.21
N ILE A 281 12.70 -8.87 -15.43
CA ILE A 281 14.04 -8.41 -15.78
C ILE A 281 13.86 -7.16 -16.66
N ASP A 282 14.51 -6.06 -16.29
CA ASP A 282 14.54 -4.84 -17.09
C ASP A 282 15.87 -4.78 -17.85
N ILE A 283 15.78 -4.72 -19.18
CA ILE A 283 16.92 -4.48 -20.09
C ILE A 283 16.82 -3.03 -20.55
N TYR A 284 17.87 -2.24 -20.35
CA TYR A 284 17.78 -0.79 -20.57
C TYR A 284 19.03 -0.17 -21.18
N ALA A 285 18.83 0.95 -21.87
CA ALA A 285 19.89 1.79 -22.42
C ALA A 285 20.53 2.65 -21.32
N ARG A 286 21.85 2.83 -21.43
CA ARG A 286 22.69 3.60 -20.49
C ARG A 286 23.39 4.79 -21.13
N GLY A 287 23.02 5.09 -22.36
CA GLY A 287 23.51 6.20 -23.17
C GLY A 287 22.73 6.27 -24.48
N ALA A 288 23.11 7.19 -25.36
CA ALA A 288 22.60 7.26 -26.72
C ALA A 288 23.18 6.14 -27.59
N GLY A 289 22.34 5.57 -28.44
CA GLY A 289 22.66 4.44 -29.28
C GLY A 289 21.56 3.39 -29.26
N SER A 290 21.80 2.29 -29.97
CA SER A 290 20.87 1.16 -30.07
C SER A 290 21.64 -0.15 -29.94
N VAL A 291 21.04 -1.13 -29.26
CA VAL A 291 21.59 -2.48 -29.15
C VAL A 291 20.47 -3.52 -29.16
N ASP A 292 20.59 -4.46 -30.09
CA ASP A 292 19.76 -5.67 -30.14
C ASP A 292 20.25 -6.64 -29.06
N PHE A 293 19.33 -7.37 -28.44
CA PHE A 293 19.66 -8.43 -27.48
C PHE A 293 18.71 -9.63 -27.63
N THR A 294 19.18 -10.76 -27.12
CA THR A 294 18.40 -11.99 -26.95
C THR A 294 18.50 -12.46 -25.50
N ILE A 295 17.44 -13.09 -25.00
CA ILE A 295 17.34 -13.65 -23.66
C ILE A 295 17.16 -15.16 -23.82
N THR A 296 18.14 -15.91 -23.34
CA THR A 296 18.18 -17.37 -23.46
C THR A 296 18.14 -18.01 -22.07
N PRO A 297 17.02 -18.63 -21.67
CA PRO A 297 16.97 -19.50 -20.51
C PRO A 297 17.82 -20.76 -20.73
N SER A 298 18.47 -21.24 -19.68
CA SER A 298 19.26 -22.48 -19.71
C SER A 298 18.44 -23.77 -19.61
N SER A 299 17.12 -23.67 -19.46
CA SER A 299 16.25 -24.82 -19.18
C SER A 299 14.96 -24.72 -20.00
N PRO A 300 14.42 -25.85 -20.52
CA PRO A 300 13.26 -25.85 -21.42
C PRO A 300 11.93 -25.52 -20.72
N TYR A 301 11.86 -25.68 -19.41
CA TYR A 301 10.71 -25.30 -18.58
C TYR A 301 10.71 -23.82 -18.20
N LEU A 302 11.70 -23.04 -18.66
CA LEU A 302 11.75 -21.60 -18.46
C LEU A 302 11.52 -20.86 -19.77
N SER A 303 10.67 -19.84 -19.71
CA SER A 303 10.49 -18.88 -20.79
C SER A 303 10.61 -17.45 -20.25
N VAL A 304 11.03 -16.54 -21.12
CA VAL A 304 11.11 -15.12 -20.82
C VAL A 304 10.48 -14.36 -21.97
N SER A 305 9.53 -13.46 -21.67
CA SER A 305 8.77 -12.72 -22.68
C SER A 305 8.83 -11.21 -22.45
N PRO A 306 9.26 -10.40 -23.44
CA PRO A 306 9.81 -10.84 -24.73
C PRO A 306 11.20 -11.49 -24.56
N SER A 307 11.53 -12.46 -25.41
CA SER A 307 12.83 -13.16 -25.40
C SER A 307 13.92 -12.46 -26.21
N GLN A 308 13.60 -11.37 -26.90
CA GLN A 308 14.53 -10.57 -27.68
C GLN A 308 13.96 -9.16 -27.84
N GLY A 309 14.81 -8.22 -28.20
CA GLY A 309 14.37 -6.85 -28.47
C GLY A 309 15.53 -5.93 -28.83
N THR A 310 15.19 -4.68 -29.06
CA THR A 310 16.15 -3.61 -29.34
C THR A 310 15.88 -2.48 -28.36
N ILE A 311 16.84 -2.19 -27.49
CA ILE A 311 16.82 -0.96 -26.69
C ILE A 311 17.50 0.15 -27.46
N SER A 312 16.90 1.34 -27.46
CA SER A 312 17.40 2.48 -28.21
C SER A 312 17.05 3.80 -27.52
N TYR A 313 18.00 4.73 -27.52
CA TYR A 313 17.82 6.09 -26.97
C TYR A 313 18.60 7.10 -27.82
N PRO A 314 18.10 8.33 -28.06
CA PRO A 314 16.84 8.89 -27.59
C PRO A 314 15.61 8.48 -28.43
N SER A 315 15.81 7.84 -29.58
CA SER A 315 14.73 7.34 -30.42
C SER A 315 14.40 5.89 -30.07
N GLY A 316 13.12 5.58 -29.90
CA GLY A 316 12.64 4.21 -29.63
C GLY A 316 12.49 3.89 -28.15
N THR A 317 12.60 2.61 -27.80
CA THR A 317 12.32 2.09 -26.46
C THR A 317 13.61 2.04 -25.64
N SER A 318 13.73 2.88 -24.61
CA SER A 318 14.93 2.93 -23.75
C SER A 318 15.01 1.80 -22.73
N THR A 319 13.88 1.15 -22.42
CA THR A 319 13.77 0.03 -21.48
C THR A 319 12.78 -1.00 -22.01
N ILE A 320 13.17 -2.27 -22.02
CA ILE A 320 12.29 -3.41 -22.24
C ILE A 320 12.21 -4.21 -20.95
N ARG A 321 11.01 -4.35 -20.40
CA ARG A 321 10.72 -5.24 -19.28
C ARG A 321 10.31 -6.61 -19.82
N ALA A 322 10.98 -7.65 -19.35
CA ALA A 322 10.71 -9.03 -19.71
C ALA A 322 10.27 -9.83 -18.48
N THR A 323 9.21 -10.62 -18.62
CA THR A 323 8.63 -11.44 -17.56
C THR A 323 9.13 -12.87 -17.66
N ILE A 324 9.54 -13.44 -16.53
CA ILE A 324 9.96 -14.83 -16.40
C ILE A 324 8.71 -15.69 -16.16
N SER A 325 8.61 -16.83 -16.84
CA SER A 325 7.60 -17.84 -16.61
C SER A 325 8.23 -19.22 -16.46
N VAL A 326 7.65 -20.03 -15.58
CA VAL A 326 8.12 -21.39 -15.27
C VAL A 326 6.99 -22.36 -15.55
N ASP A 327 7.23 -23.35 -16.39
CA ASP A 327 6.37 -24.53 -16.47
C ASP A 327 6.69 -25.46 -15.29
N TRP A 328 5.94 -25.29 -14.20
CA TRP A 328 6.12 -26.06 -12.98
C TRP A 328 5.82 -27.56 -13.15
N VAL A 329 5.10 -27.97 -14.19
CA VAL A 329 4.87 -29.39 -14.48
C VAL A 329 6.15 -30.05 -14.99
N SER A 330 6.94 -29.34 -15.79
CA SER A 330 8.18 -29.83 -16.38
C SER A 330 9.44 -29.49 -15.56
N ALA A 331 9.34 -28.56 -14.59
CA ALA A 331 10.46 -28.16 -13.74
C ALA A 331 10.83 -29.25 -12.70
N PRO A 332 12.12 -29.41 -12.35
CA PRO A 332 12.55 -30.36 -11.33
C PRO A 332 11.87 -30.13 -9.97
N ASN A 333 11.38 -31.19 -9.34
CA ASN A 333 10.82 -31.13 -8.00
C ASN A 333 11.85 -30.67 -6.96
N GLY A 334 11.40 -29.87 -6.00
CA GLY A 334 12.23 -29.33 -4.92
C GLY A 334 13.11 -28.15 -5.36
N SER A 335 14.19 -27.93 -4.61
CA SER A 335 15.12 -26.84 -4.89
C SER A 335 15.99 -27.16 -6.10
N SER A 336 16.01 -26.24 -7.06
CA SER A 336 16.89 -26.30 -8.22
C SER A 336 17.39 -24.90 -8.58
N THR A 337 18.30 -24.82 -9.54
CA THR A 337 18.83 -23.55 -10.02
C THR A 337 18.93 -23.58 -11.52
N SER A 338 18.41 -22.54 -12.15
CA SER A 338 18.56 -22.28 -13.57
C SER A 338 19.29 -20.96 -13.77
N SER A 339 19.71 -20.70 -15.00
CA SER A 339 20.23 -19.42 -15.42
C SER A 339 19.47 -18.84 -16.60
N ILE A 340 19.46 -17.51 -16.68
CA ILE A 340 18.95 -16.73 -17.81
C ILE A 340 20.10 -15.87 -18.31
N THR A 341 20.46 -16.01 -19.58
CA THR A 341 21.56 -15.25 -20.19
C THR A 341 21.00 -14.21 -21.16
N ILE A 342 21.31 -12.94 -20.91
CA ILE A 342 21.00 -11.81 -21.80
C ILE A 342 22.25 -11.55 -22.65
N THR A 343 22.14 -11.81 -23.95
CA THR A 343 23.25 -11.66 -24.90
C THR A 343 22.99 -10.47 -25.81
N PRO A 344 23.73 -9.36 -25.66
CA PRO A 344 23.66 -8.26 -26.60
C PRO A 344 24.38 -8.63 -27.89
N LYS A 345 23.98 -8.03 -29.02
CA LYS A 345 24.68 -8.17 -30.31
C LYS A 345 26.10 -7.61 -30.27
N SER A 346 26.37 -6.66 -29.40
CA SER A 346 27.69 -6.12 -29.10
C SER A 346 27.83 -5.82 -27.59
N GLY A 347 28.98 -6.15 -27.01
CA GLY A 347 29.24 -5.99 -25.57
C GLY A 347 29.28 -7.32 -24.81
N THR A 348 29.10 -7.26 -23.50
CA THR A 348 29.25 -8.41 -22.59
C THR A 348 27.89 -9.00 -22.24
N ALA A 349 27.77 -10.33 -22.32
CA ALA A 349 26.57 -11.02 -21.89
C ALA A 349 26.40 -10.96 -20.37
N VAL A 350 25.16 -10.82 -19.92
CA VAL A 350 24.79 -10.85 -18.49
C VAL A 350 24.14 -12.18 -18.19
N LYS A 351 24.71 -12.94 -17.26
CA LYS A 351 24.16 -14.22 -16.80
C LYS A 351 23.53 -14.05 -15.42
N LEU A 352 22.22 -14.22 -15.34
CA LEU A 352 21.46 -14.19 -14.09
C LEU A 352 21.28 -15.62 -13.58
N THR A 353 21.38 -15.80 -12.27
CA THR A 353 21.08 -17.07 -11.59
C THR A 353 19.68 -16.96 -11.00
N LEU A 354 18.80 -17.90 -11.33
CA LEU A 354 17.42 -17.98 -10.86
C LEU A 354 17.26 -19.22 -9.96
N PRO A 355 17.16 -19.03 -8.63
CA PRO A 355 16.77 -20.11 -7.74
C PRO A 355 15.29 -20.48 -7.97
N LEU A 356 15.01 -21.77 -8.03
CA LEU A 356 13.66 -22.31 -8.18
C LEU A 356 13.37 -23.25 -7.01
N ASN A 357 12.12 -23.27 -6.57
CA ASN A 357 11.63 -24.20 -5.57
C ASN A 357 10.28 -24.77 -6.03
N ASN A 358 10.31 -25.88 -6.77
CA ASN A 358 9.09 -26.53 -7.24
C ASN A 358 8.49 -27.38 -6.11
N VAL A 359 7.53 -26.79 -5.41
CA VAL A 359 6.89 -27.40 -4.24
C VAL A 359 5.38 -27.41 -4.43
N ALA A 360 4.74 -28.41 -3.84
CA ALA A 360 3.29 -28.51 -3.83
C ALA A 360 2.81 -28.74 -2.40
N THR A 361 1.66 -28.15 -2.07
CA THR A 361 0.96 -28.47 -0.82
C THR A 361 0.41 -29.91 -0.89
N PRO A 362 0.27 -30.61 0.26
CA PRO A 362 -0.37 -31.92 0.30
C PRO A 362 -1.80 -31.86 -0.26
N ALA A 363 -2.23 -32.95 -0.91
CA ALA A 363 -3.58 -33.06 -1.44
C ALA A 363 -4.63 -32.79 -0.34
N GLY A 364 -5.59 -31.91 -0.64
CA GLY A 364 -6.67 -31.54 0.27
C GLY A 364 -6.32 -30.43 1.27
N PHE A 365 -5.10 -29.88 1.27
CA PHE A 365 -4.79 -28.68 2.06
C PHE A 365 -5.67 -27.50 1.62
N LYS A 366 -6.17 -26.74 2.60
CA LYS A 366 -6.96 -25.52 2.40
C LYS A 366 -6.35 -24.40 3.24
N GLY A 367 -5.95 -23.32 2.58
CA GLY A 367 -5.35 -22.18 3.26
C GLY A 367 -4.39 -21.40 2.38
N TYR A 368 -3.69 -20.47 3.00
CA TYR A 368 -2.62 -19.69 2.39
C TYR A 368 -1.39 -20.56 2.11
N VAL A 369 -0.61 -20.20 1.10
CA VAL A 369 0.63 -20.89 0.80
C VAL A 369 1.80 -19.92 0.89
N GLU A 370 2.79 -20.27 1.70
CA GLU A 370 4.03 -19.51 1.83
C GLU A 370 4.76 -19.42 0.49
N SER A 371 5.26 -18.23 0.18
CA SER A 371 6.25 -18.01 -0.85
C SER A 371 7.39 -17.17 -0.28
N ASN A 372 8.62 -17.53 -0.62
CA ASN A 372 9.84 -16.79 -0.25
C ASN A 372 9.96 -16.43 1.24
N GLY A 373 9.54 -17.30 2.16
CA GLY A 373 9.66 -17.08 3.60
C GLY A 373 8.67 -16.08 4.19
N ALA A 374 7.56 -15.79 3.50
CA ALA A 374 6.51 -14.89 3.96
C ALA A 374 5.10 -15.43 3.68
N VAL A 375 4.16 -15.12 4.59
CA VAL A 375 2.72 -15.35 4.42
C VAL A 375 1.95 -14.09 4.82
N ALA A 376 1.49 -13.32 3.85
CA ALA A 376 0.66 -12.14 4.06
C ALA A 376 -0.82 -12.47 3.87
N MET A 377 -1.65 -11.97 4.78
CA MET A 377 -3.06 -12.34 4.91
C MET A 377 -3.92 -11.10 5.17
N GLU A 378 -4.94 -10.91 4.34
CA GLU A 378 -5.95 -9.86 4.56
C GLU A 378 -6.98 -10.31 5.59
N MET A 379 -7.44 -9.35 6.38
CA MET A 379 -8.19 -9.69 7.59
C MET A 379 -9.57 -10.28 7.34
N ALA A 380 -10.24 -9.91 6.24
CA ALA A 380 -11.52 -10.52 5.83
C ALA A 380 -11.37 -11.96 5.31
N HIS A 381 -10.16 -12.41 5.00
CA HIS A 381 -9.89 -13.67 4.32
C HIS A 381 -9.49 -14.80 5.30
N PHE A 382 -10.00 -14.78 6.53
CA PHE A 382 -9.81 -15.88 7.46
C PHE A 382 -10.39 -17.19 6.90
N THR A 383 -9.72 -18.30 7.22
CA THR A 383 -10.07 -19.65 6.74
C THR A 383 -11.15 -20.33 7.56
N ASP A 384 -11.27 -19.94 8.83
CA ASP A 384 -12.25 -20.45 9.79
C ASP A 384 -12.43 -19.43 10.94
N ARG A 385 -13.45 -19.61 11.76
CA ARG A 385 -13.72 -18.79 12.95
C ARG A 385 -14.17 -19.65 14.11
N THR A 386 -13.68 -19.32 15.30
CA THR A 386 -14.17 -19.90 16.55
C THR A 386 -15.22 -18.96 17.14
N PRO A 387 -16.46 -19.43 17.38
CA PRO A 387 -17.50 -18.61 17.97
C PRO A 387 -17.15 -18.27 19.42
N SER A 388 -17.65 -17.13 19.89
CA SER A 388 -17.52 -16.74 21.29
C SER A 388 -18.54 -17.44 22.17
N SER A 389 -18.17 -17.71 23.43
CA SER A 389 -19.13 -18.05 24.49
C SER A 389 -19.63 -16.81 25.25
N SER A 390 -19.06 -15.62 24.97
CA SER A 390 -19.44 -14.33 25.58
C SER A 390 -20.51 -13.55 24.81
N GLY A 391 -20.90 -14.03 23.62
CA GLY A 391 -21.80 -13.33 22.69
C GLY A 391 -21.12 -12.29 21.79
N ALA A 392 -19.81 -12.08 21.92
CA ALA A 392 -19.04 -11.24 21.00
C ALA A 392 -18.74 -11.95 19.66
N SER A 393 -18.61 -11.20 18.57
CA SER A 393 -18.20 -11.72 17.26
C SER A 393 -17.07 -10.90 16.65
N LEU A 394 -16.35 -11.51 15.71
CA LEU A 394 -15.37 -10.83 14.88
C LEU A 394 -16.00 -10.55 13.52
N GLU A 395 -15.97 -9.29 13.11
CA GLU A 395 -16.52 -8.86 11.82
C GLU A 395 -15.49 -8.09 11.01
N ALA A 396 -15.56 -8.23 9.68
CA ALA A 396 -14.72 -7.47 8.76
C ALA A 396 -15.39 -6.15 8.38
N ILE A 397 -14.65 -5.05 8.48
CA ILE A 397 -15.02 -3.73 8.00
C ILE A 397 -14.42 -3.57 6.59
N PRO A 398 -15.25 -3.52 5.53
CA PRO A 398 -14.77 -3.31 4.17
C PRO A 398 -13.99 -2.00 4.02
N ASN A 399 -13.00 -1.98 3.13
CA ASN A 399 -12.21 -0.79 2.78
C ASN A 399 -11.51 -0.09 3.95
N TYR A 400 -11.42 -0.74 5.11
CA TYR A 400 -10.80 -0.17 6.31
C TYR A 400 -9.29 -0.46 6.35
N GLY A 401 -8.51 0.55 6.70
CA GLY A 401 -7.06 0.43 6.77
C GLY A 401 -6.40 0.66 5.41
N ARG A 402 -5.19 0.11 5.22
CA ARG A 402 -4.31 0.51 4.11
C ARG A 402 -4.38 -0.39 2.87
N THR A 403 -4.99 -1.57 2.98
CA THR A 403 -4.96 -2.62 1.93
C THR A 403 -6.35 -3.12 1.52
N HIS A 404 -7.07 -3.82 2.39
CA HIS A 404 -8.34 -4.48 2.06
C HIS A 404 -9.46 -4.16 3.06
N SER A 405 -9.28 -4.53 4.32
CA SER A 405 -10.34 -4.53 5.35
C SER A 405 -9.75 -4.53 6.76
N GLY A 406 -10.55 -4.15 7.76
CA GLY A 406 -10.20 -4.28 9.19
C GLY A 406 -11.04 -5.34 9.89
N LEU A 407 -10.44 -6.17 10.74
CA LEU A 407 -11.18 -7.04 11.65
C LEU A 407 -11.46 -6.30 12.95
N THR A 408 -12.70 -6.30 13.41
CA THR A 408 -13.14 -5.65 14.66
C THR A 408 -13.94 -6.61 15.54
N LEU A 409 -14.02 -6.31 16.84
CA LEU A 409 -14.86 -7.03 17.80
C LEU A 409 -16.21 -6.32 17.96
N LEU A 410 -17.32 -7.06 17.82
CA LEU A 410 -18.68 -6.58 18.08
C LEU A 410 -19.38 -7.41 19.18
N PRO A 411 -20.36 -6.84 19.90
CA PRO A 411 -20.68 -5.41 19.92
C PRO A 411 -19.54 -4.62 20.58
N VAL A 412 -19.33 -3.35 20.20
CA VAL A 412 -18.25 -2.51 20.77
C VAL A 412 -18.46 -2.17 22.26
N THR A 413 -19.60 -2.55 22.82
CA THR A 413 -19.96 -2.46 24.24
C THR A 413 -19.61 -3.71 25.04
N ALA A 414 -19.11 -4.78 24.39
CA ALA A 414 -18.70 -6.00 25.07
C ALA A 414 -17.64 -5.70 26.15
N GLY A 415 -17.51 -6.59 27.13
CA GLY A 415 -16.41 -6.53 28.10
C GLY A 415 -15.07 -6.93 27.46
N THR A 416 -13.98 -6.82 28.23
CA THR A 416 -12.71 -7.47 27.89
C THR A 416 -12.94 -8.96 27.62
N GLN A 417 -12.42 -9.46 26.51
CA GLN A 417 -12.43 -10.87 26.13
C GLN A 417 -11.17 -11.58 26.63
N THR A 418 -11.23 -12.91 26.64
CA THR A 418 -10.09 -13.79 26.93
C THR A 418 -9.89 -14.76 25.78
N THR A 419 -8.71 -15.39 25.68
CA THR A 419 -8.46 -16.45 24.69
C THR A 419 -9.26 -17.72 24.95
N ALA A 420 -9.82 -17.90 26.16
CA ALA A 420 -10.64 -19.06 26.52
C ALA A 420 -12.11 -18.90 26.10
N THR A 421 -12.63 -17.67 26.10
CA THR A 421 -14.08 -17.42 25.92
C THR A 421 -14.42 -16.51 24.75
N GLY A 422 -13.44 -15.73 24.25
CA GLY A 422 -13.62 -14.77 23.17
C GLY A 422 -13.56 -15.42 21.78
N PRO A 423 -14.10 -14.74 20.75
CA PRO A 423 -14.03 -15.24 19.38
C PRO A 423 -12.61 -15.14 18.82
N SER A 424 -12.27 -16.04 17.88
CA SER A 424 -11.02 -15.96 17.12
C SER A 424 -11.21 -16.17 15.63
N ALA A 425 -10.43 -15.46 14.83
CA ALA A 425 -10.23 -15.72 13.42
C ALA A 425 -9.05 -16.69 13.24
N VAL A 426 -9.20 -17.66 12.34
CA VAL A 426 -8.16 -18.66 12.06
C VAL A 426 -7.68 -18.50 10.63
N TYR A 427 -6.37 -18.39 10.47
CA TYR A 427 -5.70 -18.34 9.19
C TYR A 427 -4.82 -19.58 9.04
N ALA A 428 -5.31 -20.56 8.28
CA ALA A 428 -4.53 -21.73 7.91
C ALA A 428 -3.52 -21.37 6.83
N PHE A 429 -2.27 -21.79 7.01
CA PHE A 429 -1.22 -21.64 6.00
C PHE A 429 -0.33 -22.87 5.92
N TYR A 430 0.30 -23.08 4.76
CA TYR A 430 1.30 -24.12 4.57
C TYR A 430 2.68 -23.48 4.40
N SER A 431 3.66 -23.95 5.17
CA SER A 431 5.04 -23.50 5.09
C SER A 431 5.97 -24.54 4.50
N PHE A 432 6.81 -24.12 3.57
CA PHE A 432 7.94 -24.84 3.00
C PHE A 432 9.29 -24.43 3.62
N THR A 433 9.31 -23.38 4.45
CA THR A 433 10.48 -22.81 5.12
C THR A 433 10.41 -23.03 6.63
N SER A 434 11.42 -23.67 7.21
CA SER A 434 11.57 -23.69 8.67
C SER A 434 12.24 -22.40 9.15
N ALA A 435 11.73 -21.84 10.24
CA ALA A 435 12.31 -20.66 10.90
C ALA A 435 12.60 -20.97 12.37
N SER A 436 13.78 -20.59 12.85
CA SER A 436 14.13 -20.73 14.28
C SER A 436 13.51 -19.64 15.16
N SER A 437 13.17 -18.50 14.56
CA SER A 437 12.47 -17.37 15.18
C SER A 437 11.61 -16.69 14.13
N ALA A 438 10.40 -17.22 13.93
CA ALA A 438 9.38 -16.60 13.10
C ALA A 438 8.70 -15.46 13.86
N LYS A 439 8.15 -14.50 13.11
CA LYS A 439 7.37 -13.41 13.68
C LYS A 439 6.02 -13.31 13.00
N VAL A 440 5.04 -12.79 13.72
CA VAL A 440 3.84 -12.21 13.10
C VAL A 440 3.91 -10.70 13.21
N ILE A 441 3.72 -10.04 12.07
CA ILE A 441 3.64 -8.60 11.92
C ILE A 441 2.17 -8.24 11.79
N ALA A 442 1.63 -7.51 12.76
CA ALA A 442 0.26 -7.01 12.77
C ALA A 442 0.24 -5.52 12.47
N TYR A 443 -0.66 -5.13 11.57
CA TYR A 443 -0.88 -3.74 11.19
C TYR A 443 -2.24 -3.27 11.71
N LEU A 444 -2.22 -2.23 12.54
CA LEU A 444 -3.37 -1.68 13.23
C LEU A 444 -3.56 -0.21 12.84
N PRO A 445 -4.78 0.35 12.85
CA PRO A 445 -4.95 1.79 12.72
C PRO A 445 -4.29 2.53 13.90
N PRO A 446 -3.95 3.83 13.74
CA PRO A 446 -3.40 4.65 14.81
C PRO A 446 -4.47 5.05 15.84
N SER A 447 -4.91 4.09 16.66
CA SER A 447 -5.92 4.28 17.69
C SER A 447 -5.32 4.59 19.06
N PHE A 448 -6.11 5.25 19.92
CA PHE A 448 -5.79 5.44 21.34
C PHE A 448 -6.36 4.31 22.21
N ASN A 449 -5.78 4.11 23.39
CA ASN A 449 -6.43 3.41 24.48
C ASN A 449 -7.61 4.27 25.00
N VAL A 450 -8.82 4.01 24.49
CA VAL A 450 -10.02 4.78 24.85
C VAL A 450 -10.33 4.69 26.35
N ASN A 451 -10.08 3.52 26.96
CA ASN A 451 -10.11 3.34 28.40
C ASN A 451 -8.68 2.99 28.89
N PRO A 452 -7.99 3.86 29.64
CA PRO A 452 -6.66 3.56 30.17
C PRO A 452 -6.60 2.32 31.07
N SER A 453 -7.70 1.94 31.72
CA SER A 453 -7.79 0.74 32.57
C SER A 453 -8.03 -0.54 31.77
N SER A 454 -8.37 -0.42 30.49
CA SER A 454 -8.65 -1.53 29.58
C SER A 454 -8.03 -1.18 28.22
N PRO A 455 -6.69 -1.23 28.11
CA PRO A 455 -6.00 -0.84 26.89
C PRO A 455 -6.38 -1.75 25.74
N LEU A 456 -6.25 -1.26 24.51
CA LEU A 456 -6.44 -2.05 23.30
C LEU A 456 -5.46 -3.22 23.32
N LYS A 457 -5.96 -4.43 23.04
CA LYS A 457 -5.17 -5.66 23.08
C LYS A 457 -5.74 -6.71 22.15
N PHE A 458 -4.83 -7.49 21.59
CA PHE A 458 -5.13 -8.67 20.80
C PHE A 458 -4.18 -9.79 21.21
N ALA A 459 -4.51 -11.02 20.85
CA ALA A 459 -3.61 -12.16 21.03
C ALA A 459 -3.48 -12.95 19.74
N VAL A 460 -2.34 -13.60 19.60
CA VAL A 460 -2.02 -14.50 18.49
C VAL A 460 -1.48 -15.80 19.05
N SER A 461 -1.83 -16.92 18.43
CA SER A 461 -1.20 -18.21 18.71
C SER A 461 -0.96 -18.95 17.40
N LEU A 462 0.12 -19.71 17.36
CA LEU A 462 0.37 -20.66 16.28
C LEU A 462 0.01 -22.06 16.76
N ASP A 463 -0.81 -22.75 15.98
CA ASP A 463 -1.27 -24.12 16.24
C ASP A 463 -1.91 -24.26 17.64
N GLU A 464 -1.39 -25.18 18.44
CA GLU A 464 -1.78 -25.43 19.83
C GLU A 464 -0.80 -24.79 20.83
N GLY A 465 0.03 -23.86 20.36
CA GLY A 465 0.94 -23.08 21.19
C GLY A 465 0.22 -22.06 22.08
N THR A 466 0.90 -21.62 23.13
CA THR A 466 0.38 -20.59 24.04
C THR A 466 0.17 -19.27 23.31
N ALA A 467 -0.99 -18.64 23.51
CA ALA A 467 -1.28 -17.36 22.91
C ALA A 467 -0.44 -16.23 23.51
N THR A 468 0.21 -15.45 22.65
CA THR A 468 0.95 -14.25 23.03
C THR A 468 0.03 -13.05 22.91
N THR A 469 -0.17 -12.33 24.01
CA THR A 469 -0.98 -11.10 24.05
C THR A 469 -0.11 -9.89 23.78
N SER A 470 -0.62 -8.96 22.97
CA SER A 470 -0.01 -7.68 22.67
C SER A 470 -0.96 -6.54 23.02
N SER A 471 -0.43 -5.53 23.73
CA SER A 471 -1.09 -4.25 23.99
C SER A 471 -0.36 -3.17 23.18
N PRO A 472 -0.71 -2.98 21.90
CA PRO A 472 0.10 -2.24 20.94
C PRO A 472 0.27 -0.76 21.26
N VAL A 473 -0.68 -0.16 21.98
CA VAL A 473 -0.68 1.26 22.34
C VAL A 473 -0.14 1.42 23.77
N PRO A 474 1.04 2.04 23.96
CA PRO A 474 1.59 2.30 25.28
C PRO A 474 0.69 3.23 26.09
N SER A 475 0.72 3.10 27.41
CA SER A 475 0.12 4.07 28.33
C SER A 475 0.87 5.40 28.28
N SER A 476 0.14 6.50 28.35
CA SER A 476 0.69 7.85 28.46
C SER A 476 -0.01 8.64 29.58
N THR A 477 0.66 9.67 30.09
CA THR A 477 0.04 10.65 30.98
C THR A 477 -1.04 11.43 30.23
N LEU A 478 -2.09 11.83 30.94
CA LEU A 478 -3.16 12.64 30.35
C LEU A 478 -2.58 13.92 29.73
N GLY A 479 -2.98 14.22 28.49
CA GLY A 479 -2.45 15.35 27.72
C GLY A 479 -1.15 15.05 26.96
N SER A 480 -0.54 13.87 27.15
CA SER A 480 0.63 13.43 26.40
C SER A 480 0.29 12.33 25.39
N MET A 481 0.95 12.37 24.24
CA MET A 481 0.80 11.34 23.21
C MET A 481 1.59 10.09 23.58
N PRO A 482 1.06 8.87 23.36
CA PRO A 482 1.80 7.64 23.61
C PRO A 482 2.99 7.53 22.65
N SER A 483 4.01 6.78 23.06
CA SER A 483 5.18 6.57 22.20
C SER A 483 4.76 5.90 20.87
N GLY A 484 5.41 6.35 19.79
CA GLY A 484 5.06 5.95 18.43
C GLY A 484 3.74 6.53 17.90
N TRP A 485 3.06 7.44 18.62
CA TRP A 485 1.82 8.07 18.13
C TRP A 485 2.03 8.78 16.80
N SER A 486 2.96 9.74 16.76
CA SER A 486 3.21 10.55 15.56
C SER A 486 3.58 9.68 14.36
N GLU A 487 4.47 8.72 14.56
CA GLU A 487 4.85 7.75 13.53
C GLU A 487 3.63 6.96 13.03
N SER A 488 2.76 6.48 13.93
CA SER A 488 1.58 5.72 13.53
C SER A 488 0.56 6.54 12.74
N VAL A 489 0.40 7.83 13.08
CA VAL A 489 -0.49 8.75 12.35
C VAL A 489 0.09 9.09 10.98
N ILE A 490 1.39 9.39 10.92
CA ILE A 490 2.12 9.64 9.67
C ILE A 490 2.05 8.41 8.76
N ASN A 491 2.20 7.21 9.33
CA ASN A 491 2.24 5.94 8.59
C ASN A 491 0.86 5.37 8.25
N GLY A 492 -0.22 5.99 8.75
CA GLY A 492 -1.59 5.45 8.65
C GLY A 492 -1.77 4.10 9.36
N ALA A 493 -0.78 3.66 10.14
CA ALA A 493 -0.78 2.39 10.85
C ALA A 493 0.24 2.35 11.99
N ARG A 494 -0.12 1.63 13.05
CA ARG A 494 0.79 1.11 14.06
C ARG A 494 1.16 -0.33 13.70
N VAL A 495 2.45 -0.60 13.58
CA VAL A 495 2.98 -1.93 13.20
C VAL A 495 3.60 -2.58 14.42
N VAL A 496 3.18 -3.81 14.74
CA VAL A 496 3.69 -4.57 15.88
C VAL A 496 4.20 -5.92 15.41
N LYS A 497 5.38 -6.31 15.91
CA LYS A 497 6.00 -7.61 15.63
C LYS A 497 5.93 -8.46 16.90
N ILE A 498 5.38 -9.66 16.80
CA ILE A 498 5.25 -10.63 17.88
C ILE A 498 6.06 -11.87 17.50
N ASP A 499 6.89 -12.35 18.42
CA ASP A 499 7.66 -13.58 18.23
C ASP A 499 6.72 -14.80 18.30
N LEU A 500 6.80 -15.67 17.29
CA LEU A 500 6.10 -16.96 17.24
C LEU A 500 7.00 -18.13 17.62
N GLY A 501 8.31 -17.89 17.79
CA GLY A 501 9.32 -18.91 18.06
C GLY A 501 9.64 -19.74 16.83
N LYS A 502 9.95 -21.03 17.07
CA LYS A 502 10.28 -21.96 16.00
C LYS A 502 9.04 -22.34 15.21
N VAL A 503 9.13 -22.29 13.89
CA VAL A 503 8.12 -22.78 12.95
C VAL A 503 8.76 -23.82 12.04
N ASP A 504 8.19 -25.02 12.04
CA ASP A 504 8.63 -26.12 11.17
C ASP A 504 7.93 -26.05 9.81
N LYS A 505 8.31 -26.92 8.87
CA LYS A 505 7.57 -27.03 7.60
C LYS A 505 6.26 -27.78 7.84
N GLY A 506 5.21 -27.42 7.13
CA GLY A 506 3.93 -28.11 7.19
C GLY A 506 2.73 -27.17 7.25
N ALA A 507 1.58 -27.76 7.59
CA ALA A 507 0.35 -27.02 7.77
C ALA A 507 0.31 -26.40 9.18
N HIS A 508 -0.05 -25.13 9.24
CA HIS A 508 -0.17 -24.37 10.47
C HIS A 508 -1.50 -23.61 10.52
N LYS A 509 -1.92 -23.25 11.74
CA LYS A 509 -3.07 -22.39 11.99
C LYS A 509 -2.66 -21.22 12.87
N LEU A 510 -2.67 -20.02 12.31
CA LEU A 510 -2.54 -18.79 13.09
C LEU A 510 -3.92 -18.39 13.60
N LYS A 511 -4.12 -18.43 14.92
CA LYS A 511 -5.35 -17.97 15.59
C LYS A 511 -5.16 -16.54 16.08
N VAL A 512 -6.17 -15.69 15.91
CA VAL A 512 -6.14 -14.26 16.26
C VAL A 512 -7.38 -13.91 17.04
N TRP A 513 -7.19 -13.35 18.24
CA TRP A 513 -8.27 -12.84 19.10
C TRP A 513 -8.16 -11.32 19.21
N LEU A 514 -9.28 -10.62 19.08
CA LEU A 514 -9.38 -9.22 19.51
C LEU A 514 -9.92 -9.22 20.94
N LEU A 515 -9.05 -8.85 21.89
CA LEU A 515 -9.31 -9.04 23.31
C LEU A 515 -9.99 -7.84 23.97
N GLU A 516 -9.89 -6.65 23.36
CA GLU A 516 -10.55 -5.45 23.84
C GLU A 516 -11.38 -4.80 22.72
N PRO A 517 -12.66 -4.48 22.96
CA PRO A 517 -13.48 -3.74 21.99
C PRO A 517 -12.82 -2.43 21.56
N GLY A 518 -12.91 -2.13 20.25
CA GLY A 518 -12.20 -1.00 19.64
C GLY A 518 -10.80 -1.36 19.13
N THR A 519 -10.28 -2.56 19.43
CA THR A 519 -9.09 -3.08 18.76
C THR A 519 -9.46 -3.46 17.33
N VAL A 520 -8.68 -2.98 16.37
CA VAL A 520 -8.83 -3.32 14.95
C VAL A 520 -7.47 -3.73 14.40
N ILE A 521 -7.43 -4.81 13.62
CA ILE A 521 -6.24 -5.21 12.84
C ILE A 521 -6.67 -5.17 11.37
N HIS A 522 -5.86 -4.61 10.47
CA HIS A 522 -6.18 -4.58 9.04
C HIS A 522 -5.29 -5.47 8.16
N ARG A 523 -4.18 -5.99 8.69
CA ARG A 523 -3.31 -6.94 7.96
C ARG A 523 -2.46 -7.75 8.93
N LEU A 524 -2.17 -9.00 8.55
CA LEU A 524 -1.19 -9.87 9.20
C LEU A 524 -0.17 -10.37 8.20
N VAL A 525 1.09 -10.47 8.63
CA VAL A 525 2.18 -11.09 7.87
C VAL A 525 2.95 -12.03 8.79
N VAL A 526 3.03 -13.31 8.46
CA VAL A 526 3.98 -14.24 9.08
C VAL A 526 5.31 -14.12 8.35
N ASP A 527 6.34 -13.73 9.08
CA ASP A 527 7.72 -13.61 8.63
C ASP A 527 8.52 -14.84 9.09
N LEU A 528 8.89 -15.69 8.13
CA LEU A 528 9.75 -16.85 8.35
C LEU A 528 11.22 -16.53 8.03
N GLY A 529 11.57 -15.24 7.91
CA GLY A 529 12.88 -14.73 7.52
C GLY A 529 12.93 -14.18 6.09
N GLY A 530 11.78 -14.12 5.42
CA GLY A 530 11.67 -13.72 4.00
C GLY A 530 11.15 -12.32 3.74
N VAL A 531 10.53 -11.68 4.75
CA VAL A 531 9.91 -10.35 4.57
C VAL A 531 10.96 -9.29 4.26
N LYS A 532 10.68 -8.47 3.24
CA LYS A 532 11.50 -7.34 2.80
C LYS A 532 10.87 -6.02 3.22
N ASP A 533 11.71 -5.00 3.35
CA ASP A 533 11.26 -3.67 3.76
C ASP A 533 10.35 -3.05 2.69
N SER A 534 9.16 -2.67 3.12
CA SER A 534 8.09 -2.02 2.33
C SER A 534 7.09 -1.37 3.29
N TYR A 535 6.32 -0.41 2.79
CA TYR A 535 5.39 0.37 3.60
C TYR A 535 4.10 -0.38 3.94
N LEU A 536 3.55 -1.08 2.97
CA LEU A 536 2.29 -1.84 3.00
C LEU A 536 2.53 -3.32 3.35
N GLY A 537 3.78 -3.79 3.26
CA GLY A 537 4.15 -5.20 3.38
C GLY A 537 4.07 -5.93 2.03
N PRO A 538 4.49 -7.22 1.98
CA PRO A 538 4.33 -8.06 0.78
C PRO A 538 2.86 -8.14 0.33
N PRO A 539 2.56 -8.40 -0.96
CA PRO A 539 1.21 -8.67 -1.44
C PRO A 539 0.60 -9.90 -0.75
N GLU A 540 -0.74 -10.01 -0.72
CA GLU A 540 -1.41 -11.17 -0.14
C GLU A 540 -1.00 -12.47 -0.86
N ASN A 541 -0.69 -13.52 -0.09
CA ASN A 541 -0.33 -14.81 -0.65
C ASN A 541 -1.55 -15.55 -1.23
N SER A 542 -1.30 -16.41 -2.22
CA SER A 542 -2.34 -17.26 -2.80
C SER A 542 -2.96 -18.20 -1.76
N LYS A 543 -4.27 -18.44 -1.91
CA LYS A 543 -5.01 -19.48 -1.20
C LYS A 543 -5.29 -20.67 -2.12
N VAL A 544 -5.24 -21.88 -1.57
CA VAL A 544 -5.59 -23.11 -2.29
C VAL A 544 -6.75 -23.82 -1.60
N GLY A 545 -7.50 -24.63 -2.37
CA GLY A 545 -8.55 -25.51 -1.84
C GLY A 545 -9.88 -24.82 -1.51
N TYR A 546 -10.13 -23.62 -2.07
CA TYR A 546 -11.37 -22.87 -1.96
C TYR A 546 -12.11 -22.78 -3.29
#